data_AF-B4R8W3-F1
#
_entry.id   AF-B4R8W3-F1
#
_cell.length_a   1.000
_cell.length_b   1.000
_cell.length_c   1.000
_cell.angle_alpha   90.00
_cell.angle_beta   90.00
_cell.angle_gamma   90.00
#
_symmetry.space_group_name_H-M   'P 1'
#
loop_
_entity.id
_entity.type
_entity.pdbx_description
1 polymer ?
#
loop_
_entity_poly.entity_id
_entity_poly.type
_entity_poly.pdbx_seq_one_letter_code
_entity_poly.pdbx_strand_id
1 'polypeptide(L)'
;MEALIRYALSNFTLTLLAAGLLAAAIALAAGPRPVTRGRVLEAVFAWGLLVSVGIGFFYNFVMHVFFSETAAAFIGWETSPFQKEVGFASLGFSVLGFLAFRGGFEMRLAAVSGIACFLWGAAAGHVVQMVEARNFAPGNAGPIFYTDLFLPLAGFALLAAQRRLRPRD
;
A
#
# COMPACT_ATOMS: atom_id res chain seq x y z
N MET A 1 16.36 4.71 -19.90
CA MET A 1 14.92 4.39 -19.82
C MET A 1 14.68 3.07 -19.10
N GLU A 2 15.29 1.96 -19.54
CA GLU A 2 15.10 0.64 -18.93
C GLU A 2 15.36 0.60 -17.41
N ALA A 3 16.49 1.13 -16.94
CA ALA A 3 16.84 1.13 -15.51
C ALA A 3 15.80 1.83 -14.64
N LEU A 4 15.19 2.92 -15.13
CA LEU A 4 14.15 3.65 -14.43
C LEU A 4 12.87 2.83 -14.33
N ILE A 5 12.45 2.17 -15.42
CA ILE A 5 11.28 1.30 -15.44
C ILE A 5 11.47 0.14 -14.47
N ARG A 6 12.63 -0.52 -14.50
CA ARG A 6 12.96 -1.61 -13.59
C ARG A 6 12.89 -1.16 -12.13
N TYR A 7 13.51 -0.02 -11.81
CA TYR A 7 13.46 0.55 -10.47
C TYR A 7 12.02 0.84 -10.03
N ALA A 8 11.21 1.45 -10.88
CA ALA A 8 9.83 1.79 -10.58
C ALA A 8 8.96 0.55 -10.30
N LEU A 9 9.12 -0.51 -11.10
CA LEU A 9 8.37 -1.76 -10.96
C LEU A 9 8.86 -2.61 -9.78
N SER A 10 10.17 -2.65 -9.54
CA SER A 10 10.74 -3.38 -8.39
C SER A 10 10.43 -2.70 -7.05
N ASN A 11 10.19 -1.38 -7.06
CA ASN A 11 9.82 -0.59 -5.88
C ASN A 11 8.38 -0.08 -5.98
N PHE A 12 7.48 -0.93 -6.45
CA PHE A 12 6.10 -0.55 -6.78
C PHE A 12 5.35 0.10 -5.61
N THR A 13 5.62 -0.27 -4.35
CA THR A 13 4.97 0.33 -3.18
C THR A 13 5.30 1.82 -3.07
N LEU A 14 6.56 2.19 -3.22
CA LEU A 14 7.02 3.58 -3.23
C LEU A 14 6.53 4.32 -4.48
N THR A 15 6.61 3.68 -5.65
CA THR A 15 6.14 4.25 -6.92
C THR A 15 4.66 4.59 -6.85
N LEU A 16 3.82 3.68 -6.33
CA LEU A 16 2.38 3.87 -6.23
C LEU A 16 1.98 4.78 -5.07
N LEU A 17 2.80 4.89 -4.02
CA LEU A 17 2.65 5.96 -3.03
C LEU A 17 2.85 7.34 -3.67
N ALA A 18 3.95 7.53 -4.41
CA ALA A 18 4.22 8.77 -5.12
C ALA A 18 3.13 9.08 -6.16
N ALA A 19 2.67 8.08 -6.91
CA ALA A 19 1.59 8.22 -7.88
C ALA A 19 0.25 8.58 -7.21
N GLY A 20 -0.06 8.01 -6.04
CA GLY A 20 -1.26 8.36 -5.26
C GLY A 20 -1.24 9.81 -4.78
N LEU A 21 -0.10 10.29 -4.29
CA LEU A 21 0.08 11.69 -3.89
C LEU A 21 -0.04 12.64 -5.09
N LEU A 22 0.54 12.27 -6.24
CA LEU A 22 0.41 13.03 -7.47
C LEU A 22 -1.05 13.09 -7.93
N ALA A 23 -1.77 11.97 -7.91
CA ALA A 23 -3.18 11.92 -8.26
C ALA A 23 -4.04 12.79 -7.32
N ALA A 24 -3.73 12.78 -6.01
CA ALA A 24 -4.37 13.69 -5.05
C ALA A 24 -4.11 15.16 -5.39
N ALA A 25 -2.85 15.52 -5.72
CA ALA A 25 -2.49 16.88 -6.10
C ALA A 25 -3.22 17.33 -7.38
N ILE A 26 -3.29 16.47 -8.39
CA ILE A 26 -4.02 16.74 -9.64
C ILE A 26 -5.51 16.93 -9.34
N ALA A 27 -6.13 16.06 -8.53
CA ALA A 27 -7.54 16.17 -8.16
C ALA A 27 -7.85 17.45 -7.37
N LEU A 28 -6.93 17.91 -6.51
CA LEU A 28 -7.06 19.17 -5.80
C LEU A 28 -6.92 20.37 -6.75
N ALA A 29 -5.99 20.32 -7.69
CA ALA A 29 -5.75 21.40 -8.66
C ALA A 29 -6.91 21.54 -9.66
N ALA A 30 -7.49 20.43 -10.10
CA ALA A 30 -8.62 20.39 -11.03
C ALA A 30 -9.98 20.62 -10.35
N GLY A 31 -10.05 20.50 -9.03
CA GLY A 31 -11.29 20.65 -8.27
C GLY A 31 -11.71 22.11 -8.05
N PRO A 32 -12.90 22.34 -7.48
CA PRO A 32 -13.38 23.67 -7.13
C PRO A 32 -12.41 24.44 -6.21
N ARG A 33 -12.60 25.75 -6.03
CA ARG A 33 -11.91 26.54 -4.99
C ARG A 33 -12.92 27.06 -3.96
N PRO A 34 -12.52 27.30 -2.69
CA PRO A 34 -11.17 27.20 -2.12
C PRO A 34 -10.75 25.75 -1.76
N VAL A 35 -9.43 25.52 -1.70
CA VAL A 35 -8.86 24.27 -1.19
C VAL A 35 -8.85 24.31 0.34
N THR A 36 -9.71 23.53 0.97
CA THR A 36 -9.82 23.45 2.43
C THR A 36 -9.03 22.27 2.99
N ARG A 37 -8.72 22.30 4.30
CA ARG A 37 -8.04 21.18 4.99
C ARG A 37 -8.79 19.85 4.81
N GLY A 38 -10.12 19.88 4.90
CA GLY A 38 -10.94 18.68 4.69
C GLY A 38 -10.84 18.13 3.27
N ARG A 39 -10.75 18.99 2.26
CA ARG A 39 -10.56 18.56 0.87
C ARG A 39 -9.17 17.99 0.61
N VAL A 40 -8.13 18.57 1.20
CA VAL A 40 -6.76 18.01 1.14
C VAL A 40 -6.74 16.61 1.76
N LEU A 41 -7.30 16.48 2.97
CA LEU A 41 -7.39 15.19 3.65
C LEU A 41 -8.14 14.17 2.83
N GLU A 42 -9.31 14.54 2.29
CA GLU A 42 -10.13 13.66 1.48
C GLU A 42 -9.40 13.22 0.21
N ALA A 43 -8.76 14.15 -0.50
CA ALA A 43 -8.01 13.81 -1.71
C ALA A 43 -6.83 12.88 -1.41
N VAL A 44 -5.99 13.22 -0.42
CA VAL A 44 -4.84 12.38 -0.06
C VAL A 44 -5.29 10.99 0.38
N PHE A 45 -6.33 10.90 1.21
CA PHE A 45 -6.78 9.62 1.72
C PHE A 45 -7.46 8.77 0.66
N ALA A 46 -8.37 9.34 -0.13
CA ALA A 46 -9.03 8.63 -1.21
C ALA A 46 -8.01 8.12 -2.24
N TRP A 47 -7.18 9.00 -2.81
CA TRP A 47 -6.23 8.59 -3.84
C TRP A 47 -5.13 7.66 -3.31
N GLY A 48 -4.74 7.79 -2.04
CA GLY A 48 -3.88 6.80 -1.38
C GLY A 48 -4.52 5.41 -1.28
N LEU A 49 -5.79 5.33 -0.88
CA LEU A 49 -6.54 4.07 -0.84
C LEU A 49 -6.72 3.46 -2.24
N LEU A 50 -6.96 4.28 -3.26
CA LEU A 50 -7.11 3.78 -4.63
C LEU A 50 -5.78 3.26 -5.19
N VAL A 51 -4.73 4.08 -5.13
CA VAL A 51 -3.50 3.83 -5.87
C VAL A 51 -2.53 2.98 -5.04
N SER A 52 -2.26 3.38 -3.79
CA SER A 52 -1.29 2.68 -2.94
C SER A 52 -1.87 1.39 -2.37
N VAL A 53 -3.17 1.36 -2.07
CA VAL A 53 -3.83 0.14 -1.56
C VAL A 53 -4.46 -0.66 -2.69
N GLY A 54 -5.46 -0.13 -3.39
CA GLY A 54 -6.21 -0.86 -4.43
C GLY A 54 -5.29 -1.40 -5.54
N ILE A 55 -4.60 -0.51 -6.24
CA ILE A 55 -3.68 -0.88 -7.34
C ILE A 55 -2.41 -1.54 -6.80
N GLY A 56 -1.86 -1.06 -5.68
CA GLY A 56 -0.64 -1.62 -5.08
C GLY A 56 -0.78 -3.08 -4.68
N PHE A 57 -1.82 -3.44 -3.94
CA PHE A 57 -2.07 -4.83 -3.59
C PHE A 57 -2.54 -5.66 -4.79
N PHE A 58 -3.18 -5.05 -5.80
CA PHE A 58 -3.49 -5.76 -7.04
C PHE A 58 -2.20 -6.15 -7.79
N TYR A 59 -1.24 -5.24 -7.88
CA TYR A 59 0.08 -5.52 -8.42
C TYR A 59 0.76 -6.65 -7.64
N ASN A 60 0.70 -6.59 -6.31
CA ASN A 60 1.25 -7.64 -5.45
C ASN A 60 0.59 -9.00 -5.71
N PHE A 61 -0.75 -9.05 -5.84
CA PHE A 61 -1.49 -10.24 -6.25
C PHE A 61 -0.97 -10.79 -7.58
N VAL A 62 -0.83 -9.94 -8.60
CA VAL A 62 -0.36 -10.37 -9.92
C VAL A 62 1.04 -10.97 -9.83
N MET A 63 1.96 -10.31 -9.14
CA MET A 63 3.34 -10.79 -8.98
C MET A 63 3.40 -12.12 -8.24
N HIS A 64 2.68 -12.24 -7.13
CA HIS A 64 2.73 -13.44 -6.30
C HIS A 64 1.99 -14.65 -6.91
N VAL A 65 0.93 -14.44 -7.70
CA VAL A 65 0.14 -15.54 -8.29
C VAL A 65 0.66 -15.96 -9.65
N PHE A 66 0.99 -15.02 -10.53
CA PHE A 66 1.37 -15.32 -11.91
C PHE A 66 2.89 -15.29 -12.15
N PHE A 67 3.65 -14.62 -11.27
CA PHE A 67 5.10 -14.47 -11.38
C PHE A 67 5.82 -14.87 -10.09
N SER A 68 5.34 -15.95 -9.43
CA SER A 68 5.77 -16.37 -8.10
C SER A 68 7.29 -16.56 -7.99
N GLU A 69 7.93 -17.09 -9.03
CA GLU A 69 9.39 -17.29 -9.09
C GLU A 69 10.14 -15.96 -9.07
N THR A 70 9.69 -15.00 -9.87
CA THR A 70 10.24 -13.65 -9.90
C THR A 70 10.08 -12.95 -8.55
N ALA A 71 8.89 -13.05 -7.94
CA ALA A 71 8.62 -12.45 -6.63
C ALA A 71 9.50 -13.07 -5.53
N ALA A 72 9.54 -14.40 -5.44
CA ALA A 72 10.35 -15.11 -4.45
C ALA A 72 11.85 -14.79 -4.60
N ALA A 73 12.38 -14.84 -5.82
CA ALA A 73 13.78 -14.52 -6.08
C ALA A 73 14.13 -13.08 -5.72
N PHE A 74 13.24 -12.12 -5.98
CA PHE A 74 13.44 -10.72 -5.61
C PHE A 74 13.46 -10.49 -4.09
N ILE A 75 12.66 -11.28 -3.35
CA ILE A 75 12.62 -11.29 -1.88
C ILE A 75 13.83 -12.04 -1.29
N GLY A 76 14.52 -12.87 -2.08
CA GLY A 76 15.59 -13.74 -1.62
C GLY A 76 15.08 -15.03 -0.97
N TRP A 77 13.90 -15.51 -1.39
CA TRP A 77 13.27 -16.74 -0.92
C TRP A 77 13.22 -17.80 -2.02
N GLU A 78 13.13 -19.06 -1.62
CA GLU A 78 12.73 -20.14 -2.53
C GLU A 78 11.24 -20.02 -2.89
N THR A 79 10.91 -20.39 -4.13
CA THR A 79 9.52 -20.41 -4.59
C THR A 79 8.73 -21.48 -3.86
N SER A 80 7.58 -21.11 -3.29
CA SER A 80 6.71 -22.04 -2.55
C SER A 80 5.22 -21.74 -2.77
N PRO A 81 4.31 -22.66 -2.42
CA PRO A 81 2.86 -22.43 -2.53
C PRO A 81 2.36 -21.19 -1.79
N PHE A 82 3.05 -20.78 -0.72
CA PHE A 82 2.72 -19.58 0.06
C PHE A 82 2.72 -18.30 -0.77
N GLN A 83 3.47 -18.25 -1.88
CA GLN A 83 3.38 -17.12 -2.82
C GLN A 83 1.93 -16.92 -3.28
N LYS A 84 1.19 -17.99 -3.60
CA LYS A 84 -0.21 -17.86 -4.02
C LYS A 84 -1.13 -17.41 -2.89
N GLU A 85 -0.92 -17.90 -1.67
CA GLU A 85 -1.70 -17.47 -0.50
C GLU A 85 -1.51 -15.98 -0.22
N VAL A 86 -0.26 -15.50 -0.23
CA VAL A 86 0.08 -14.07 -0.13
C VAL A 86 -0.57 -13.27 -1.26
N GLY A 87 -0.54 -13.81 -2.47
CA GLY A 87 -1.20 -13.22 -3.63
C GLY A 87 -2.70 -13.06 -3.44
N PHE A 88 -3.42 -14.11 -3.03
CA PHE A 88 -4.87 -14.04 -2.81
C PHE A 88 -5.26 -13.18 -1.60
N ALA A 89 -4.45 -13.16 -0.54
CA ALA A 89 -4.61 -12.20 0.54
C ALA A 89 -4.49 -10.75 0.01
N SER A 90 -3.49 -10.50 -0.84
CA SER A 90 -3.31 -9.21 -1.51
C SER A 90 -4.51 -8.84 -2.39
N LEU A 91 -5.11 -9.80 -3.11
CA LEU A 91 -6.33 -9.53 -3.88
C LEU A 91 -7.49 -9.07 -2.97
N GLY A 92 -7.64 -9.67 -1.79
CA GLY A 92 -8.63 -9.23 -0.81
C GLY A 92 -8.41 -7.78 -0.36
N PHE A 93 -7.17 -7.41 -0.05
CA PHE A 93 -6.82 -6.03 0.32
C PHE A 93 -6.98 -5.04 -0.83
N SER A 94 -6.71 -5.47 -2.06
CA SER A 94 -6.95 -4.68 -3.26
C SER A 94 -8.43 -4.32 -3.41
N VAL A 95 -9.34 -5.29 -3.22
CA VAL A 95 -10.79 -5.04 -3.21
C VAL A 95 -11.17 -4.03 -2.13
N LEU A 96 -10.65 -4.17 -0.91
CA LEU A 96 -10.89 -3.20 0.16
C LEU A 96 -10.42 -1.79 -0.23
N GLY A 97 -9.24 -1.66 -0.83
CA GLY A 97 -8.71 -0.37 -1.30
C GLY A 97 -9.63 0.30 -2.33
N PHE A 98 -10.11 -0.45 -3.32
CA PHE A 98 -11.05 0.05 -4.32
C PHE A 98 -12.39 0.48 -3.72
N LEU A 99 -12.95 -0.30 -2.79
CA LEU A 99 -14.19 0.05 -2.11
C LEU A 99 -14.01 1.27 -1.19
N ALA A 100 -12.88 1.36 -0.51
CA ALA A 100 -12.59 2.43 0.45
C ALA A 100 -12.29 3.79 -0.22
N PHE A 101 -11.85 3.80 -1.49
CA PHE A 101 -11.62 5.03 -2.26
C PHE A 101 -12.81 5.99 -2.18
N ARG A 102 -14.03 5.47 -2.38
CA ARG A 102 -15.28 6.22 -2.24
C ARG A 102 -16.13 5.78 -1.05
N GLY A 103 -15.59 4.93 -0.19
CA GLY A 103 -16.25 4.43 0.99
C GLY A 103 -16.31 5.48 2.11
N GLY A 104 -17.29 5.33 3.00
CA GLY A 104 -17.37 6.08 4.24
C GLY A 104 -16.31 5.64 5.26
N PHE A 105 -16.34 6.25 6.44
CA PHE A 105 -15.36 6.01 7.50
C PHE A 105 -15.20 4.53 7.87
N GLU A 106 -16.29 3.77 8.04
CA GLU A 106 -16.22 2.35 8.44
C GLU A 106 -15.53 1.48 7.38
N MET A 107 -15.80 1.72 6.09
CA MET A 107 -15.13 1.02 5.00
C MET A 107 -13.63 1.34 4.97
N ARG A 108 -13.27 2.62 5.19
CA ARG A 108 -11.88 3.04 5.27
C ARG A 108 -11.18 2.48 6.50
N LEU A 109 -11.87 2.37 7.63
CA LEU A 109 -11.38 1.73 8.84
C LEU A 109 -11.11 0.25 8.60
N ALA A 110 -12.03 -0.47 7.95
CA ALA A 110 -11.84 -1.87 7.57
C ALA A 110 -10.63 -2.05 6.63
N ALA A 111 -10.52 -1.21 5.59
CA ALA A 111 -9.40 -1.25 4.65
C ALA A 111 -8.05 -1.00 5.34
N VAL A 112 -7.92 0.07 6.13
CA VAL A 112 -6.67 0.40 6.83
C VAL A 112 -6.32 -0.67 7.87
N SER A 113 -7.31 -1.16 8.64
CA SER A 113 -7.05 -2.19 9.66
C SER A 113 -6.62 -3.51 9.03
N GLY A 114 -7.29 -3.91 7.92
CA GLY A 114 -6.94 -5.13 7.18
C GLY A 114 -5.50 -5.10 6.67
N ILE A 115 -5.11 -4.01 5.97
CA ILE A 115 -3.73 -3.90 5.48
C ILE A 115 -2.71 -3.74 6.62
N ALA A 116 -3.08 -3.12 7.74
CA ALA A 116 -2.18 -2.97 8.87
C ALA A 116 -1.78 -4.33 9.46
N CYS A 117 -2.76 -5.24 9.64
CA CYS A 117 -2.50 -6.59 10.12
C CYS A 117 -1.52 -7.34 9.21
N PHE A 118 -1.72 -7.25 7.89
CA PHE A 118 -0.87 -7.91 6.92
C PHE A 118 0.53 -7.29 6.85
N LEU A 119 0.62 -5.97 6.66
CA LEU A 119 1.88 -5.27 6.45
C LEU A 119 2.77 -5.27 7.70
N TRP A 120 2.21 -5.08 8.89
CA TRP A 120 3.02 -5.19 10.11
C TRP A 120 3.48 -6.61 10.39
N GLY A 121 2.67 -7.63 10.04
CA GLY A 121 3.10 -9.02 10.05
C GLY A 121 4.27 -9.26 9.07
N ALA A 122 4.18 -8.74 7.85
CA ALA A 122 5.24 -8.81 6.85
C ALA A 122 6.51 -8.09 7.31
N ALA A 123 6.41 -6.88 7.87
CA ALA A 123 7.54 -6.14 8.43
C ALA A 123 8.24 -6.92 9.55
N ALA A 124 7.48 -7.56 10.45
CA ALA A 124 8.06 -8.43 11.47
C ALA A 124 8.80 -9.63 10.83
N GLY A 125 8.21 -10.25 9.81
CA GLY A 125 8.84 -11.31 9.02
C GLY A 125 10.15 -10.84 8.35
N HIS A 126 10.16 -9.65 7.77
CA HIS A 126 11.36 -9.03 7.19
C HIS A 126 12.47 -8.85 8.23
N VAL A 127 12.14 -8.38 9.45
CA VAL A 127 13.11 -8.24 10.55
C VAL A 127 13.70 -9.60 10.94
N VAL A 128 12.85 -10.62 11.12
CA VAL A 128 13.31 -11.98 11.44
C VAL A 128 14.27 -12.49 10.36
N GLN A 129 13.92 -12.33 9.08
CA GLN A 129 14.76 -12.73 7.95
C GLN A 129 16.09 -11.97 7.89
N MET A 130 16.11 -10.67 8.20
CA MET A 130 17.34 -9.88 8.26
C MET A 130 18.25 -10.31 9.41
N VAL A 131 17.68 -10.64 10.58
CA VAL A 131 18.44 -11.01 11.77
C VAL A 131 18.97 -12.44 11.67
N GLU A 132 18.09 -13.40 11.40
CA GLU A 132 18.40 -14.83 11.46
C GLU A 132 19.04 -15.34 10.18
N ALA A 133 18.44 -15.03 9.02
CA ALA A 133 18.88 -15.53 7.71
C ALA A 133 19.85 -14.58 6.99
N ARG A 134 20.13 -13.39 7.56
CA ARG A 134 20.95 -12.34 6.94
C ARG A 134 20.47 -11.98 5.53
N ASN A 135 19.17 -12.11 5.29
CA ASN A 135 18.57 -11.80 4.00
C ASN A 135 18.35 -10.29 3.87
N PHE A 136 19.25 -9.61 3.17
CA PHE A 136 19.14 -8.18 2.84
C PHE A 136 18.81 -7.95 1.37
N ALA A 137 18.16 -8.92 0.72
CA ALA A 137 17.70 -8.76 -0.66
C ALA A 137 16.76 -7.54 -0.77
N PRO A 138 16.71 -6.85 -1.93
CA PRO A 138 15.90 -5.66 -2.10
C PRO A 138 14.40 -5.87 -1.80
N GLY A 139 13.85 -7.04 -2.11
CA GLY A 139 12.47 -7.40 -1.79
C GLY A 139 12.21 -7.76 -0.32
N ASN A 140 13.24 -7.81 0.53
CA ASN A 140 13.12 -8.07 1.97
C ASN A 140 13.50 -6.85 2.82
N ALA A 141 14.59 -6.16 2.49
CA ALA A 141 15.14 -5.05 3.28
C ALA A 141 15.10 -3.69 2.57
N GLY A 142 14.57 -3.64 1.34
CA GLY A 142 14.47 -2.42 0.55
C GLY A 142 13.26 -1.54 0.93
N PRO A 143 12.79 -0.68 0.01
CA PRO A 143 11.67 0.23 0.27
C PRO A 143 10.39 -0.44 0.78
N ILE A 144 10.14 -1.70 0.41
CA ILE A 144 8.96 -2.46 0.84
C ILE A 144 8.86 -2.54 2.37
N PHE A 145 9.96 -2.84 3.05
CA PHE A 145 10.03 -2.92 4.52
C PHE A 145 9.58 -1.61 5.19
N TYR A 146 10.00 -0.46 4.65
CA TYR A 146 9.60 0.83 5.19
C TYR A 146 8.14 1.16 4.88
N THR A 147 7.67 0.82 3.68
CA THR A 147 6.26 1.04 3.32
C THR A 147 5.33 0.17 4.17
N ASP A 148 5.76 -1.03 4.56
CA ASP A 148 4.99 -1.92 5.43
C ASP A 148 4.76 -1.31 6.82
N LEU A 149 5.73 -0.53 7.32
CA LEU A 149 5.60 0.18 8.58
C LEU A 149 4.77 1.45 8.44
N PHE A 150 5.10 2.31 7.47
CA PHE A 150 4.60 3.68 7.42
C PHE A 150 3.26 3.84 6.72
N LEU A 151 2.91 2.96 5.77
CA LEU A 151 1.62 3.07 5.06
C LEU A 151 0.43 2.84 6.01
N PRO A 152 0.43 1.82 6.90
CA PRO A 152 -0.62 1.68 7.92
C PRO A 152 -0.67 2.86 8.89
N LEU A 153 0.48 3.36 9.35
CA LEU A 153 0.57 4.51 10.26
C LEU A 153 -0.05 5.77 9.63
N ALA A 154 0.27 6.05 8.36
CA ALA A 154 -0.33 7.13 7.60
C ALA A 154 -1.84 6.94 7.44
N GLY A 155 -2.29 5.71 7.14
CA GLY A 155 -3.71 5.37 7.05
C GLY A 155 -4.48 5.65 8.34
N PHE A 156 -3.95 5.23 9.49
CA PHE A 156 -4.57 5.51 10.80
C PHE A 156 -4.54 7.00 11.16
N ALA A 157 -3.47 7.71 10.83
CA ALA A 157 -3.40 9.16 11.02
C ALA A 157 -4.48 9.90 10.20
N LEU A 158 -4.69 9.50 8.93
CA LEU A 158 -5.73 10.04 8.06
C LEU A 158 -7.13 9.69 8.55
N LEU A 159 -7.37 8.47 9.05
CA LEU A 159 -8.62 8.08 9.70
C LEU A 159 -8.92 8.94 10.93
N ALA A 160 -7.93 9.11 11.81
CA ALA A 160 -8.09 9.91 13.02
C ALA A 160 -8.40 11.37 12.68
N ALA A 161 -7.73 11.93 11.68
CA ALA A 161 -8.00 13.27 11.20
C ALA A 161 -9.37 13.40 10.51
N GLN A 162 -9.79 12.40 9.72
CA GLN A 162 -11.12 12.36 9.12
C GLN A 162 -12.22 12.34 10.18
N ARG A 163 -12.05 11.53 11.23
CA ARG A 163 -13.01 11.43 12.34
C ARG A 163 -13.19 12.75 13.08
N ARG A 164 -12.12 13.55 13.22
CA ARG A 164 -12.19 14.89 13.85
C ARG A 164 -12.94 15.93 13.02
N LEU A 165 -13.03 15.72 11.70
CA LEU A 165 -13.74 16.62 10.78
C LEU A 165 -15.21 16.23 10.59
N ARG A 166 -15.63 15.03 11.01
CA ARG A 166 -17.04 14.66 11.01
C ARG A 166 -17.78 15.48 12.06
N PRO A 167 -18.96 16.05 11.75
CA PRO A 167 -19.86 16.58 12.77
C PRO A 167 -20.09 15.49 13.83
N ARG A 168 -20.05 15.88 15.11
CA ARG A 168 -20.54 15.00 16.17
C ARG A 168 -22.06 15.08 16.11
N ASP A 169 -22.71 13.96 15.78
CA ASP A 169 -24.15 13.79 15.97
C ASP A 169 -24.48 13.81 17.47
#